data_AF-A0A178K1J0-F1
#
_entry.id   AF-A0A178K1J0-F1
#
_cell.length_a   1.000
_cell.length_b   1.000
_cell.length_c   1.000
_cell.angle_alpha   90.00
_cell.angle_beta   90.00
_cell.angle_gamma   90.00
#
_symmetry.space_group_name_H-M   'P 1'
#
loop_
_entity.id
_entity.type
_entity.pdbx_description
1 polymer ?
#
loop_
_entity_poly.entity_id
_entity_poly.type
_entity_poly.pdbx_seq_one_letter_code
_entity_poly.pdbx_strand_id
1 'polypeptide(L)'
;MKMKALALSVLTMMVLPAQAGILETGPKNQLAWGLRADASALESTAWGRDTTASSYRATAWGSLTKATSPEASAWGAGAEAAGAQSTAWGMYTKATGHQATAWGSNTKATGDQATVWGGQSHATGRYSTAWGFGTRAYGDYSSAWGNRTQAEGKNAIAFGNGINVSGDSSVGIGLYDFSGYIDPSVYGQVPEDRTFAVMGGTMKICDKNGACIDDLQTEIQDLKAINSQLIERLEALEAKLN
;
A
#
# COMPACT_ATOMS: atom_id res chain seq x y z
N MET A 1 46.80 66.86 -2.01
CA MET A 1 47.07 65.43 -1.67
C MET A 1 45.76 64.68 -1.80
N LYS A 2 45.77 63.56 -2.54
CA LYS A 2 44.61 62.96 -3.22
C LYS A 2 43.59 62.31 -2.27
N MET A 3 42.32 62.72 -2.37
CA MET A 3 41.15 61.84 -2.16
C MET A 3 41.05 60.91 -3.39
N LYS A 4 41.06 59.59 -3.19
CA LYS A 4 40.61 58.61 -4.20
C LYS A 4 40.22 57.28 -3.53
N ALA A 5 38.91 57.03 -3.56
CA ALA A 5 38.21 55.75 -3.68
C ALA A 5 38.94 54.46 -3.22
N LEU A 6 38.48 53.89 -2.10
CA LEU A 6 38.49 52.45 -1.82
C LEU A 6 37.03 51.99 -1.72
N ALA A 7 36.34 52.08 -2.84
CA ALA A 7 35.17 51.27 -3.14
C ALA A 7 35.57 50.39 -4.32
N LEU A 8 35.17 49.12 -4.29
CA LEU A 8 35.42 48.09 -5.31
C LEU A 8 36.70 47.26 -5.13
N SER A 9 36.63 46.25 -4.27
CA SER A 9 37.36 45.00 -4.51
C SER A 9 36.48 43.80 -4.22
N VAL A 10 35.73 43.38 -5.25
CA VAL A 10 35.54 41.97 -5.63
C VAL A 10 34.95 41.11 -4.50
N LEU A 11 33.65 41.18 -4.19
CA LEU A 11 32.60 40.32 -4.79
C LEU A 11 33.08 39.24 -5.78
N THR A 12 34.09 38.46 -5.41
CA THR A 12 34.22 37.09 -5.93
C THR A 12 33.34 36.23 -5.03
N MET A 13 32.13 35.95 -5.50
CA MET A 13 31.54 34.63 -5.29
C MET A 13 32.63 33.61 -5.65
N MET A 14 33.33 33.10 -4.64
CA MET A 14 33.98 31.81 -4.75
C MET A 14 32.85 30.81 -4.98
N VAL A 15 32.54 30.54 -6.25
CA VAL A 15 32.04 29.24 -6.67
C VAL A 15 33.19 28.28 -6.39
N LEU A 16 33.25 27.77 -5.16
CA LEU A 16 34.12 26.66 -4.83
C LEU A 16 33.57 25.42 -5.54
N PRO A 17 34.42 24.66 -6.26
CA PRO A 17 33.99 23.44 -6.91
C PRO A 17 33.62 22.42 -5.84
N ALA A 18 32.58 21.64 -6.13
CA ALA A 18 32.04 20.58 -5.29
C ALA A 18 33.14 19.69 -4.68
N GLN A 19 33.45 19.87 -3.39
CA GLN A 19 34.38 19.02 -2.66
C GLN A 19 33.81 18.64 -1.30
N ALA A 20 33.49 17.35 -1.16
CA ALA A 20 33.29 16.55 0.05
C ALA A 20 32.88 17.28 1.36
N GLY A 21 31.64 17.05 1.80
CA GLY A 21 31.31 16.95 3.23
C GLY A 21 31.17 18.26 4.03
N ILE A 22 30.94 19.39 3.38
CA ILE A 22 30.65 20.67 4.05
C ILE A 22 29.20 20.71 4.54
N LEU A 23 29.01 21.05 5.82
CA LEU A 23 27.73 21.48 6.39
C LEU A 23 27.39 22.86 5.79
N GLU A 24 26.80 22.90 4.60
CA GLU A 24 26.34 24.16 4.01
C GLU A 24 25.00 24.56 4.62
N THR A 25 25.04 25.43 5.63
CA THR A 25 23.86 26.19 6.03
C THR A 25 23.74 27.42 5.13
N GLY A 26 22.89 27.30 4.11
CA GLY A 26 22.59 28.40 3.20
C GLY A 26 21.66 29.44 3.84
N PRO A 27 21.46 30.61 3.20
CA PRO A 27 20.60 31.69 3.71
C PRO A 27 19.14 31.27 3.90
N LYS A 28 18.73 30.11 3.38
CA LYS A 28 17.39 29.56 3.55
C LYS A 28 17.34 28.45 4.61
N ASN A 29 18.25 28.42 5.59
CA ASN A 29 18.31 27.38 6.63
C ASN A 29 18.32 25.94 6.08
N GLN A 30 18.93 25.76 4.90
CA GLN A 30 19.06 24.46 4.26
C GLN A 30 20.29 23.70 4.81
N LEU A 31 20.30 22.38 4.70
CA LEU A 31 21.42 21.54 5.11
C LEU A 31 21.72 20.50 4.02
N ALA A 32 22.92 20.53 3.45
CA ALA A 32 23.42 19.46 2.59
C ALA A 32 24.65 18.80 3.22
N TRP A 33 24.69 17.47 3.30
CA TRP A 33 25.87 16.73 3.70
C TRP A 33 26.07 15.47 2.84
N GLY A 34 27.13 15.48 2.03
CA GLY A 34 27.62 14.32 1.30
C GLY A 34 28.17 14.69 -0.07
N LEU A 35 28.74 13.71 -0.78
CA LEU A 35 29.22 13.95 -2.14
C LEU A 35 28.03 14.19 -3.07
N ARG A 36 27.96 15.39 -3.65
CA ARG A 36 26.86 15.84 -4.54
C ARG A 36 25.48 15.79 -3.84
N ALA A 37 25.44 16.05 -2.53
CA ALA A 37 24.19 16.33 -1.84
C ALA A 37 23.68 17.72 -2.26
N ASP A 38 22.41 17.82 -2.63
CA ASP A 38 21.75 19.08 -3.02
C ASP A 38 20.59 19.38 -2.08
N ALA A 39 20.71 20.45 -1.30
CA ALA A 39 19.63 21.05 -0.52
C ALA A 39 19.43 22.50 -0.99
N SER A 40 18.56 22.71 -1.99
CA SER A 40 18.43 23.98 -2.72
C SER A 40 17.25 24.87 -2.27
N ALA A 41 16.36 24.34 -1.43
CA ALA A 41 15.15 25.00 -0.99
C ALA A 41 15.18 25.46 0.47
N LEU A 42 14.19 26.26 0.86
CA LEU A 42 14.05 26.76 2.23
C LEU A 42 13.77 25.59 3.20
N GLU A 43 14.54 25.52 4.28
CA GLU A 43 14.46 24.50 5.33
C GLU A 43 14.61 23.05 4.83
N SER A 44 15.22 22.84 3.65
CA SER A 44 15.45 21.50 3.11
C SER A 44 16.69 20.84 3.71
N THR A 45 16.65 19.52 3.94
CA THR A 45 17.77 18.72 4.43
C THR A 45 18.10 17.58 3.47
N ALA A 46 19.34 17.46 3.03
CA ALA A 46 19.82 16.41 2.15
C ALA A 46 21.09 15.75 2.74
N TRP A 47 21.01 14.48 3.11
CA TRP A 47 22.12 13.72 3.69
C TRP A 47 22.42 12.44 2.91
N GLY A 48 23.65 12.31 2.41
CA GLY A 48 24.14 11.14 1.66
C GLY A 48 24.79 11.50 0.33
N ARG A 49 25.19 10.46 -0.41
CA ARG A 49 25.81 10.63 -1.74
C ARG A 49 24.72 10.72 -2.81
N ASP A 50 24.80 11.72 -3.69
CA ASP A 50 23.83 11.94 -4.78
C ASP A 50 22.38 12.11 -4.27
N THR A 51 22.22 12.71 -3.09
CA THR A 51 20.89 12.95 -2.48
C THR A 51 20.38 14.34 -2.88
N THR A 52 19.08 14.49 -3.04
CA THR A 52 18.45 15.76 -3.45
C THR A 52 17.23 16.06 -2.60
N ALA A 53 17.24 17.21 -1.93
CA ALA A 53 16.09 17.82 -1.29
C ALA A 53 15.86 19.22 -1.91
N SER A 54 15.02 19.29 -2.95
CA SER A 54 14.91 20.47 -3.83
C SER A 54 13.67 21.33 -3.60
N SER A 55 12.88 21.03 -2.55
CA SER A 55 11.62 21.71 -2.24
C SER A 55 11.52 22.16 -0.79
N TYR A 56 10.61 23.10 -0.51
CA TYR A 56 10.39 23.66 0.83
C TYR A 56 10.19 22.56 1.88
N ARG A 57 10.99 22.58 2.96
CA ARG A 57 10.97 21.56 4.04
C ARG A 57 11.15 20.11 3.60
N ALA A 58 11.69 19.89 2.39
CA ALA A 58 11.96 18.54 1.91
C ALA A 58 13.12 17.92 2.71
N THR A 59 13.00 16.65 3.09
CA THR A 59 14.04 15.90 3.79
C THR A 59 14.41 14.66 2.98
N ALA A 60 15.68 14.51 2.62
CA ALA A 60 16.21 13.37 1.88
C ALA A 60 17.41 12.76 2.61
N TRP A 61 17.32 11.48 2.97
CA TRP A 61 18.38 10.77 3.70
C TRP A 61 18.71 9.42 3.05
N GLY A 62 19.94 9.27 2.57
CA GLY A 62 20.42 8.05 1.91
C GLY A 62 21.19 8.34 0.63
N SER A 63 21.68 7.29 -0.02
CA SER A 63 22.34 7.43 -1.33
C SER A 63 21.29 7.44 -2.44
N LEU A 64 21.41 8.37 -3.41
CA LEU A 64 20.49 8.50 -4.55
C LEU A 64 19.04 8.83 -4.14
N THR A 65 18.84 9.33 -2.93
CA THR A 65 17.53 9.65 -2.35
C THR A 65 17.02 10.98 -2.88
N LYS A 66 15.71 11.09 -3.16
CA LYS A 66 15.09 12.28 -3.73
C LYS A 66 13.84 12.69 -2.96
N ALA A 67 13.84 13.91 -2.43
CA ALA A 67 12.66 14.58 -1.91
C ALA A 67 12.45 15.87 -2.72
N THR A 68 11.59 15.81 -3.74
CA THR A 68 11.49 16.85 -4.77
C THR A 68 10.26 17.72 -4.64
N SER A 69 9.36 17.42 -3.71
CA SER A 69 8.12 18.16 -3.48
C SER A 69 8.04 18.78 -2.08
N PRO A 70 7.18 19.81 -1.86
CA PRO A 70 7.09 20.48 -0.56
C PRO A 70 6.74 19.51 0.57
N GLU A 71 7.42 19.63 1.70
CA GLU A 71 7.25 18.80 2.90
C GLU A 71 7.42 17.28 2.65
N ALA A 72 8.03 16.91 1.52
CA ALA A 72 8.29 15.51 1.19
C ALA A 72 9.45 14.96 2.02
N SER A 73 9.33 13.72 2.49
CA SER A 73 10.35 13.04 3.28
C SER A 73 10.76 11.71 2.62
N ALA A 74 12.00 11.61 2.18
CA ALA A 74 12.56 10.41 1.56
C ALA A 74 13.70 9.86 2.41
N TRP A 75 13.63 8.59 2.78
CA TRP A 75 14.60 7.90 3.63
C TRP A 75 14.96 6.55 3.01
N GLY A 76 16.24 6.26 2.84
CA GLY A 76 16.72 4.99 2.27
C GLY A 76 17.28 5.15 0.85
N ALA A 77 18.10 4.17 0.45
CA ALA A 77 18.81 4.22 -0.82
C ALA A 77 17.85 4.17 -2.02
N GLY A 78 17.92 5.19 -2.89
CA GLY A 78 17.05 5.32 -4.05
C GLY A 78 15.58 5.59 -3.72
N ALA A 79 15.24 5.98 -2.48
CA ALA A 79 13.88 6.39 -2.13
C ALA A 79 13.52 7.71 -2.82
N GLU A 80 12.27 7.84 -3.25
CA GLU A 80 11.76 8.98 -4.01
C GLU A 80 10.42 9.45 -3.42
N ALA A 81 10.42 10.61 -2.76
CA ALA A 81 9.23 11.31 -2.30
C ALA A 81 8.98 12.51 -3.24
N ALA A 82 8.12 12.29 -4.23
CA ALA A 82 7.81 13.26 -5.29
C ALA A 82 6.40 13.85 -5.17
N GLY A 83 5.55 13.36 -4.25
CA GLY A 83 4.29 14.00 -3.90
C GLY A 83 4.48 15.09 -2.84
N ALA A 84 3.66 16.15 -2.87
CA ALA A 84 3.65 17.10 -1.75
C ALA A 84 3.20 16.40 -0.47
N GLN A 85 3.87 16.67 0.66
CA GLN A 85 3.64 16.01 1.96
C GLN A 85 3.77 14.47 1.91
N SER A 86 4.46 13.93 0.91
CA SER A 86 4.63 12.49 0.77
C SER A 86 5.78 11.96 1.62
N THR A 87 5.71 10.69 2.00
CA THR A 87 6.78 10.00 2.74
C THR A 87 7.18 8.72 2.02
N ALA A 88 8.45 8.61 1.63
CA ALA A 88 9.04 7.39 1.07
C ALA A 88 10.12 6.87 2.03
N TRP A 89 9.95 5.66 2.56
CA TRP A 89 10.86 5.07 3.54
C TRP A 89 11.29 3.67 3.14
N GLY A 90 12.58 3.47 2.93
CA GLY A 90 13.25 2.22 2.61
C GLY A 90 13.85 2.21 1.20
N MET A 91 14.31 1.04 0.75
CA MET A 91 15.10 0.93 -0.48
C MET A 91 14.20 0.96 -1.73
N TYR A 92 14.49 1.84 -2.68
CA TYR A 92 13.72 1.99 -3.93
C TYR A 92 12.21 2.21 -3.75
N THR A 93 11.81 2.84 -2.65
CA THR A 93 10.40 3.19 -2.41
C THR A 93 10.05 4.49 -3.17
N LYS A 94 8.83 4.58 -3.68
CA LYS A 94 8.32 5.74 -4.40
C LYS A 94 7.00 6.20 -3.82
N ALA A 95 6.95 7.43 -3.30
CA ALA A 95 5.73 8.10 -2.89
C ALA A 95 5.53 9.32 -3.80
N THR A 96 4.73 9.17 -4.86
CA THR A 96 4.55 10.20 -5.89
C THR A 96 3.19 10.89 -5.84
N GLY A 97 2.21 10.30 -5.15
CA GLY A 97 0.90 10.93 -4.93
C GLY A 97 0.94 12.00 -3.84
N HIS A 98 0.04 12.97 -3.88
CA HIS A 98 -0.10 13.98 -2.82
C HIS A 98 -0.42 13.30 -1.48
N GLN A 99 0.31 13.61 -0.40
CA GLN A 99 0.17 12.95 0.92
C GLN A 99 0.32 11.42 0.89
N ALA A 100 0.96 10.87 -0.14
CA ALA A 100 1.18 9.43 -0.23
C ALA A 100 2.27 8.95 0.74
N THR A 101 2.12 7.74 1.28
CA THR A 101 3.11 7.11 2.16
C THR A 101 3.53 5.77 1.57
N ALA A 102 4.83 5.57 1.34
CA ALA A 102 5.40 4.31 0.87
C ALA A 102 6.48 3.82 1.83
N TRP A 103 6.28 2.68 2.47
CA TRP A 103 7.21 2.08 3.42
C TRP A 103 7.64 0.67 2.99
N GLY A 104 8.93 0.37 3.09
CA GLY A 104 9.51 -0.97 2.91
C GLY A 104 10.51 -1.06 1.76
N SER A 105 10.35 -1.99 0.82
CA SER A 105 11.32 -2.18 -0.28
C SER A 105 10.63 -2.29 -1.62
N ASN A 106 11.07 -1.48 -2.59
CA ASN A 106 10.53 -1.46 -3.94
C ASN A 106 9.01 -1.24 -4.00
N THR A 107 8.49 -0.37 -3.14
CA THR A 107 7.06 -0.03 -3.04
C THR A 107 6.72 1.22 -3.85
N LYS A 108 5.48 1.34 -4.32
CA LYS A 108 5.01 2.52 -5.08
C LYS A 108 3.63 2.99 -4.60
N ALA A 109 3.59 4.11 -3.87
CA ALA A 109 2.38 4.84 -3.52
C ALA A 109 2.21 6.01 -4.50
N THR A 110 1.40 5.82 -5.54
CA THR A 110 1.27 6.77 -6.66
C THR A 110 -0.08 7.48 -6.70
N GLY A 111 -1.11 6.93 -6.04
CA GLY A 111 -2.38 7.62 -5.85
C GLY A 111 -2.30 8.69 -4.75
N ASP A 112 -3.14 9.71 -4.82
CA ASP A 112 -3.22 10.71 -3.76
C ASP A 112 -3.74 10.07 -2.47
N GLN A 113 -3.10 10.39 -1.35
CA GLN A 113 -3.35 9.81 -0.03
C GLN A 113 -3.25 8.28 -0.01
N ALA A 114 -2.55 7.69 -0.98
CA ALA A 114 -2.31 6.26 -1.02
C ALA A 114 -1.25 5.84 0.01
N THR A 115 -1.45 4.69 0.63
CA THR A 115 -0.52 4.12 1.61
C THR A 115 -0.04 2.75 1.18
N VAL A 116 1.27 2.53 1.18
CA VAL A 116 1.89 1.21 0.94
C VAL A 116 2.80 0.85 2.09
N TRP A 117 2.66 -0.37 2.60
CA TRP A 117 3.59 -0.95 3.57
C TRP A 117 3.99 -2.35 3.14
N GLY A 118 5.27 -2.58 2.84
CA GLY A 118 5.80 -3.93 2.59
C GLY A 118 6.82 -4.02 1.45
N GLY A 119 6.72 -5.04 0.60
CA GLY A 119 7.74 -5.36 -0.39
C GLY A 119 7.16 -5.58 -1.78
N GLN A 120 7.67 -4.87 -2.79
CA GLN A 120 7.19 -4.97 -4.19
C GLN A 120 5.70 -4.62 -4.38
N SER A 121 5.13 -3.83 -3.47
CA SER A 121 3.69 -3.51 -3.41
C SER A 121 3.37 -2.15 -4.03
N HIS A 122 2.13 -1.99 -4.51
CA HIS A 122 1.68 -0.82 -5.26
C HIS A 122 0.31 -0.35 -4.75
N ALA A 123 0.17 0.96 -4.48
CA ALA A 123 -1.11 1.61 -4.24
C ALA A 123 -1.24 2.76 -5.23
N THR A 124 -2.09 2.59 -6.25
CA THR A 124 -2.23 3.53 -7.37
C THR A 124 -3.57 4.24 -7.36
N GLY A 125 -4.58 3.69 -6.69
CA GLY A 125 -5.87 4.37 -6.51
C GLY A 125 -5.77 5.51 -5.51
N ARG A 126 -6.63 6.52 -5.64
CA ARG A 126 -6.76 7.57 -4.62
C ARG A 126 -7.28 6.97 -3.32
N TYR A 127 -6.74 7.36 -2.16
CA TYR A 127 -7.07 6.78 -0.84
C TYR A 127 -6.85 5.27 -0.73
N SER A 128 -6.06 4.68 -1.64
CA SER A 128 -5.86 3.23 -1.64
C SER A 128 -4.82 2.79 -0.61
N THR A 129 -4.97 1.59 -0.07
CA THR A 129 -4.03 1.01 0.91
C THR A 129 -3.55 -0.35 0.43
N ALA A 130 -2.22 -0.55 0.33
CA ALA A 130 -1.62 -1.84 0.01
C ALA A 130 -0.65 -2.28 1.12
N TRP A 131 -0.95 -3.40 1.79
CA TRP A 131 -0.17 -3.90 2.92
C TRP A 131 0.32 -5.33 2.69
N GLY A 132 1.62 -5.55 2.75
CA GLY A 132 2.27 -6.85 2.63
C GLY A 132 3.17 -6.97 1.39
N PHE A 133 3.36 -8.19 0.88
CA PHE A 133 4.30 -8.46 -0.21
C PHE A 133 3.58 -8.66 -1.55
N GLY A 134 3.97 -7.88 -2.56
CA GLY A 134 3.38 -7.95 -3.90
C GLY A 134 1.92 -7.53 -3.97
N THR A 135 1.41 -6.81 -2.96
CA THR A 135 0.01 -6.37 -2.90
C THR A 135 -0.23 -5.16 -3.79
N ARG A 136 -1.44 -5.07 -4.36
CA ARG A 136 -1.82 -4.07 -5.36
C ARG A 136 -3.19 -3.50 -5.05
N ALA A 137 -3.25 -2.24 -4.66
CA ALA A 137 -4.50 -1.51 -4.47
C ALA A 137 -4.66 -0.51 -5.62
N TYR A 138 -5.35 -0.94 -6.68
CA TYR A 138 -5.45 -0.20 -7.93
C TYR A 138 -6.70 0.68 -8.03
N GLY A 139 -7.83 0.23 -7.46
CA GLY A 139 -9.05 1.03 -7.40
C GLY A 139 -8.99 2.18 -6.40
N ASP A 140 -9.75 3.25 -6.67
CA ASP A 140 -9.94 4.33 -5.70
C ASP A 140 -10.63 3.79 -4.44
N TYR A 141 -10.21 4.25 -3.26
CA TYR A 141 -10.66 3.78 -1.94
C TYR A 141 -10.46 2.28 -1.70
N SER A 142 -9.64 1.60 -2.51
CA SER A 142 -9.43 0.17 -2.38
C SER A 142 -8.41 -0.20 -1.31
N SER A 143 -8.50 -1.42 -0.79
CA SER A 143 -7.61 -1.93 0.26
C SER A 143 -7.16 -3.35 -0.05
N ALA A 144 -5.86 -3.56 -0.25
CA ALA A 144 -5.25 -4.87 -0.50
C ALA A 144 -4.31 -5.26 0.63
N TRP A 145 -4.58 -6.37 1.31
CA TRP A 145 -3.86 -6.84 2.49
C TRP A 145 -3.38 -8.28 2.31
N GLY A 146 -2.11 -8.55 2.61
CA GLY A 146 -1.53 -9.90 2.68
C GLY A 146 -0.42 -10.18 1.66
N ASN A 147 -0.51 -11.29 0.93
CA ASN A 147 0.50 -11.69 -0.05
C ASN A 147 -0.11 -11.73 -1.45
N ARG A 148 0.42 -10.91 -2.37
CA ARG A 148 0.01 -10.90 -3.78
C ARG A 148 -1.50 -10.72 -3.98
N THR A 149 -2.14 -9.92 -3.12
CA THR A 149 -3.55 -9.56 -3.25
C THR A 149 -3.72 -8.36 -4.15
N GLN A 150 -4.84 -8.30 -4.87
CA GLN A 150 -5.18 -7.25 -5.81
C GLN A 150 -6.60 -6.74 -5.51
N ALA A 151 -6.72 -5.43 -5.26
CA ALA A 151 -7.98 -4.73 -5.14
C ALA A 151 -8.11 -3.75 -6.32
N GLU A 152 -8.68 -4.25 -7.42
CA GLU A 152 -8.80 -3.57 -8.71
C GLU A 152 -10.04 -2.68 -8.77
N GLY A 153 -11.15 -3.12 -8.18
CA GLY A 153 -12.40 -2.35 -8.14
C GLY A 153 -12.32 -1.13 -7.23
N LYS A 154 -13.15 -0.12 -7.52
CA LYS A 154 -13.36 1.03 -6.62
C LYS A 154 -14.02 0.56 -5.33
N ASN A 155 -13.58 1.06 -4.18
CA ASN A 155 -14.00 0.60 -2.85
C ASN A 155 -13.78 -0.92 -2.62
N ALA A 156 -12.97 -1.59 -3.43
CA ALA A 156 -12.73 -3.03 -3.28
C ALA A 156 -11.83 -3.31 -2.08
N ILE A 157 -12.13 -4.39 -1.35
CA ILE A 157 -11.29 -4.89 -0.24
C ILE A 157 -10.83 -6.30 -0.60
N ALA A 158 -9.53 -6.50 -0.72
CA ALA A 158 -8.90 -7.80 -0.93
C ALA A 158 -8.04 -8.14 0.30
N PHE A 159 -8.39 -9.19 1.04
CA PHE A 159 -7.63 -9.68 2.17
C PHE A 159 -7.18 -11.14 1.96
N GLY A 160 -5.91 -11.47 2.20
CA GLY A 160 -5.42 -12.86 2.24
C GLY A 160 -4.20 -13.13 1.36
N ASN A 161 -4.20 -14.27 0.66
CA ASN A 161 -3.11 -14.69 -0.22
C ASN A 161 -3.67 -14.98 -1.62
N GLY A 162 -3.15 -14.31 -2.65
CA GLY A 162 -3.46 -14.65 -4.03
C GLY A 162 -4.92 -14.46 -4.42
N ILE A 163 -5.48 -13.28 -4.19
CA ILE A 163 -6.85 -12.97 -4.59
C ILE A 163 -6.90 -11.68 -5.39
N ASN A 164 -7.85 -11.58 -6.31
CA ASN A 164 -8.16 -10.39 -7.08
C ASN A 164 -9.64 -10.03 -6.89
N VAL A 165 -9.89 -8.82 -6.42
CA VAL A 165 -11.22 -8.24 -6.27
C VAL A 165 -11.35 -7.12 -7.27
N SER A 166 -11.93 -7.43 -8.43
CA SER A 166 -12.11 -6.50 -9.55
C SER A 166 -13.50 -5.87 -9.59
N GLY A 167 -14.48 -6.46 -8.91
CA GLY A 167 -15.80 -5.86 -8.73
C GLY A 167 -15.77 -4.61 -7.85
N ASP A 168 -16.54 -3.59 -8.23
CA ASP A 168 -16.69 -2.36 -7.47
C ASP A 168 -17.49 -2.60 -6.19
N SER A 169 -17.04 -2.01 -5.08
CA SER A 169 -17.64 -2.12 -3.75
C SER A 169 -17.78 -3.56 -3.28
N SER A 170 -16.81 -4.40 -3.63
CA SER A 170 -16.75 -5.82 -3.29
C SER A 170 -15.67 -6.13 -2.24
N VAL A 171 -15.86 -7.23 -1.53
CA VAL A 171 -14.94 -7.75 -0.53
C VAL A 171 -14.58 -9.19 -0.88
N GLY A 172 -13.29 -9.46 -1.05
CA GLY A 172 -12.75 -10.80 -1.22
C GLY A 172 -11.83 -11.15 -0.05
N ILE A 173 -12.07 -12.32 0.54
CA ILE A 173 -11.20 -12.89 1.58
C ILE A 173 -10.68 -14.24 1.09
N GLY A 174 -9.36 -14.33 0.87
CA GLY A 174 -8.66 -15.57 0.56
C GLY A 174 -8.16 -16.25 1.83
N LEU A 175 -8.74 -17.39 2.17
CA LEU A 175 -8.36 -18.25 3.30
C LEU A 175 -7.32 -19.33 2.93
N TYR A 176 -6.76 -19.23 1.73
CA TYR A 176 -5.74 -20.13 1.20
C TYR A 176 -4.53 -20.22 2.14
N ASP A 177 -4.27 -21.40 2.71
CA ASP A 177 -2.99 -21.72 3.37
C ASP A 177 -1.95 -22.10 2.31
N PHE A 178 -1.49 -21.10 1.57
CA PHE A 178 -0.47 -21.29 0.53
C PHE A 178 0.83 -20.61 0.93
N SER A 179 1.81 -21.45 1.28
CA SER A 179 3.19 -21.05 1.62
C SER A 179 4.14 -20.98 0.41
N GLY A 180 3.62 -21.02 -0.83
CA GLY A 180 4.39 -21.15 -2.07
C GLY A 180 4.28 -19.99 -3.07
N TYR A 181 4.94 -20.15 -4.23
CA TYR A 181 4.74 -19.29 -5.41
C TYR A 181 3.36 -19.58 -6.01
N ILE A 182 2.52 -18.55 -6.06
CA ILE A 182 1.20 -18.62 -6.68
C ILE A 182 1.29 -18.12 -8.12
N ASP A 183 0.86 -18.95 -9.06
CA ASP A 183 0.57 -18.52 -10.41
C ASP A 183 -0.61 -17.51 -10.37
N PRO A 184 -0.47 -16.32 -10.97
CA PRO A 184 -1.57 -15.34 -11.07
C PRO A 184 -2.88 -15.88 -11.66
N SER A 185 -2.83 -16.95 -12.46
CA SER A 185 -4.01 -17.63 -13.02
C SER A 185 -4.83 -18.41 -11.99
N VAL A 186 -4.26 -18.68 -10.81
CA VAL A 186 -4.92 -19.42 -9.72
C VAL A 186 -5.52 -18.46 -8.68
N TYR A 187 -5.40 -17.15 -8.88
CA TYR A 187 -5.93 -16.20 -7.91
C TYR A 187 -7.44 -16.33 -7.79
N GLY A 188 -7.94 -16.35 -6.56
CA GLY A 188 -9.38 -16.26 -6.33
C GLY A 188 -9.90 -14.95 -6.90
N GLN A 189 -10.89 -15.00 -7.80
CA GLN A 189 -11.44 -13.82 -8.46
C GLN A 189 -12.79 -13.44 -7.84
N VAL A 190 -13.00 -12.14 -7.63
CA VAL A 190 -14.31 -11.56 -7.29
C VAL A 190 -14.61 -10.46 -8.31
N PRO A 191 -15.08 -10.83 -9.52
CA PRO A 191 -15.35 -9.87 -10.58
C PRO A 191 -16.68 -9.14 -10.44
N GLU A 192 -17.62 -9.67 -9.66
CA GLU A 192 -18.94 -9.07 -9.51
C GLU A 192 -18.92 -7.87 -8.55
N ASP A 193 -19.59 -6.78 -8.94
CA ASP A 193 -19.80 -5.61 -8.09
C ASP A 193 -20.67 -5.96 -6.87
N ARG A 194 -20.45 -5.24 -5.75
CA ARG A 194 -21.23 -5.34 -4.51
C ARG A 194 -21.29 -6.76 -3.95
N THR A 195 -20.19 -7.49 -4.04
CA THR A 195 -20.10 -8.90 -3.68
C THR A 195 -19.21 -9.12 -2.49
N PHE A 196 -19.63 -9.96 -1.54
CA PHE A 196 -18.77 -10.45 -0.46
C PHE A 196 -18.47 -11.93 -0.70
N ALA A 197 -17.19 -12.26 -0.94
CA ALA A 197 -16.75 -13.61 -1.25
C ALA A 197 -15.63 -14.07 -0.31
N VAL A 198 -15.76 -15.28 0.23
CA VAL A 198 -14.71 -15.97 0.99
C VAL A 198 -14.29 -17.19 0.19
N MET A 199 -12.99 -17.29 -0.09
CA MET A 199 -12.42 -18.26 -1.03
C MET A 199 -11.34 -19.11 -0.34
N GLY A 200 -11.23 -20.38 -0.70
CA GLY A 200 -10.10 -21.22 -0.27
C GLY A 200 -10.18 -21.77 1.15
N GLY A 201 -11.35 -21.82 1.76
CA GLY A 201 -11.57 -22.37 3.11
C GLY A 201 -13.05 -22.56 3.44
N THR A 202 -13.37 -22.81 4.70
CA THR A 202 -14.75 -22.91 5.20
C THR A 202 -15.13 -21.64 5.97
N MET A 203 -16.34 -21.15 5.73
CA MET A 203 -16.92 -20.03 6.48
C MET A 203 -17.99 -20.58 7.41
N LYS A 204 -17.82 -20.40 8.72
CA LYS A 204 -18.84 -20.74 9.72
C LYS A 204 -19.53 -19.48 10.22
N ILE A 205 -20.86 -19.50 10.23
CA ILE A 205 -21.69 -18.45 10.83
C ILE A 205 -22.43 -19.10 11.98
N CYS A 206 -22.17 -18.63 13.20
CA CYS A 206 -22.69 -19.25 14.41
C CYS A 206 -23.35 -18.21 15.32
N ASP A 207 -24.33 -18.65 16.11
CA ASP A 207 -24.96 -17.82 17.12
C ASP A 207 -24.07 -17.68 18.38
N LYS A 208 -24.54 -16.90 19.36
CA LYS A 208 -23.84 -16.71 20.64
C LYS A 208 -23.71 -17.98 21.49
N ASN A 209 -24.47 -19.03 21.18
CA ASN A 209 -24.47 -20.30 21.88
C ASN A 209 -23.59 -21.35 21.16
N GLY A 210 -22.97 -20.98 20.04
CA GLY A 210 -22.09 -21.85 19.26
C GLY A 210 -22.80 -22.73 18.23
N ALA A 211 -24.11 -22.56 18.01
CA ALA A 211 -24.83 -23.26 16.96
C ALA A 211 -24.55 -22.62 15.60
N CYS A 212 -23.99 -23.38 14.66
CA CYS A 212 -23.63 -22.89 13.34
C CYS A 212 -24.67 -23.27 12.28
N ILE A 213 -24.76 -22.47 11.21
CA ILE A 213 -25.73 -22.68 10.12
C ILE A 213 -25.56 -24.08 9.47
N ASP A 214 -24.33 -24.54 9.26
CA ASP A 214 -24.06 -25.84 8.64
C ASP A 214 -24.62 -27.02 9.47
N ASP A 215 -24.52 -26.90 10.80
CA ASP A 215 -25.06 -27.89 11.73
C ASP A 215 -26.60 -27.92 11.65
N LEU A 216 -27.24 -26.74 11.59
CA LEU A 216 -28.69 -26.61 11.44
C LEU A 216 -29.21 -27.12 10.09
N GLN A 217 -28.46 -26.90 9.01
CA GLN A 217 -28.84 -27.42 7.69
C GLN A 217 -28.84 -28.95 7.68
N THR A 218 -27.85 -29.56 8.33
CA THR A 218 -27.76 -31.02 8.47
C THR A 218 -28.95 -31.55 9.28
N GLU A 219 -29.24 -30.94 10.43
CA GLU A 219 -30.37 -31.33 11.29
C GLU A 219 -31.73 -31.21 10.58
N ILE A 220 -31.94 -30.15 9.78
CA ILE A 220 -33.16 -30.00 8.96
C ILE A 220 -33.29 -31.09 7.89
N GLN A 221 -32.18 -31.50 7.26
CA GLN A 221 -32.20 -32.58 6.27
C GLN A 221 -32.52 -33.93 6.93
N ASP A 222 -31.96 -34.19 8.11
CA ASP A 222 -32.26 -35.41 8.88
C ASP A 222 -33.74 -35.46 9.29
N LEU A 223 -34.31 -34.33 9.76
CA LEU A 223 -35.74 -34.22 10.10
C LEU A 223 -36.65 -34.44 8.88
N LYS A 224 -36.27 -33.94 7.70
CA LYS A 224 -37.00 -34.20 6.44
C LYS A 224 -36.96 -35.68 6.07
N ALA A 225 -35.80 -36.33 6.21
CA ALA A 225 -35.66 -37.75 5.91
C ALA A 225 -36.53 -38.62 6.84
N ILE A 226 -36.58 -38.29 8.13
CA ILE A 226 -37.44 -38.97 9.10
C ILE A 226 -38.92 -38.80 8.72
N ASN A 227 -39.36 -37.59 8.39
CA ASN A 227 -40.75 -37.35 8.01
C ASN A 227 -41.16 -38.10 6.74
N SER A 228 -40.31 -38.18 5.72
CA SER A 228 -40.59 -38.98 4.53
C SER A 228 -40.76 -40.46 4.84
N GLN A 229 -39.91 -41.03 5.72
CA GLN A 229 -40.04 -42.43 6.15
C GLN A 229 -41.34 -42.69 6.93
N LEU A 230 -41.78 -41.72 7.75
CA LEU A 230 -43.07 -41.83 8.44
C LEU A 230 -44.25 -41.85 7.47
N ILE A 231 -44.22 -41.01 6.43
CA ILE A 231 -45.27 -40.97 5.40
C ILE A 231 -45.35 -42.31 4.65
N GLU A 232 -44.21 -42.85 4.19
CA GLU A 232 -44.18 -44.16 3.51
C GLU A 232 -44.74 -45.29 4.40
N ARG A 233 -44.43 -45.27 5.70
CA ARG A 233 -44.97 -46.24 6.65
C ARG A 233 -46.47 -46.11 6.84
N LEU A 234 -47.01 -44.89 6.83
CA LEU A 234 -48.44 -44.63 6.94
C LEU A 234 -49.18 -45.13 5.69
N GLU A 235 -48.68 -44.81 4.49
CA GLU A 235 -49.25 -45.30 3.23
C GLU A 235 -49.26 -46.83 3.14
N ALA A 236 -48.17 -47.48 3.57
CA ALA A 236 -48.08 -48.94 3.61
C ALA A 236 -49.07 -49.59 4.60
N LEU A 237 -49.48 -48.88 5.65
CA LEU A 237 -50.49 -49.35 6.60
C LEU A 237 -51.91 -49.13 6.07
N GLU A 238 -52.19 -47.99 5.44
CA GLU A 238 -53.48 -47.72 4.77
C GLU A 238 -53.75 -48.76 3.67
N ALA A 239 -52.73 -49.10 2.88
CA ALA A 239 -52.83 -50.15 1.86
C ALA A 239 -53.11 -51.56 2.42
N LYS A 240 -52.86 -51.81 3.70
CA LYS A 240 -53.22 -53.07 4.38
C LYS A 240 -54.61 -53.06 4.99
N LEU A 241 -55.21 -51.88 5.17
CA LEU A 241 -56.53 -51.71 5.79
C LEU A 241 -57.67 -51.70 4.76
N ASN A 242 -57.37 -51.34 3.51
CA ASN A 242 -58.29 -51.40 2.36
C ASN A 242 -58.13 -52.73 1.59
#